data_AF-A0A7C3NPD0-F1
#
_entry.id   AF-A0A7C3NPD0-F1
#
_cell.length_a   1.000
_cell.length_b   1.000
_cell.length_c   1.000
_cell.angle_alpha   90.00
_cell.angle_beta   90.00
_cell.angle_gamma   90.00
#
_symmetry.space_group_name_H-M   'P 1'
#
loop_
_entity.id
_entity.type
_entity.pdbx_description
1 polymer ?
#
loop_
_entity_poly.entity_id
_entity_poly.type
_entity_poly.pdbx_seq_one_letter_code
_entity_poly.pdbx_strand_id
1 'polypeptide(L)' 'MERINPNATLDKGRDHDFFDSITEEEIIGLWRSIKGRGISGDQAWQAIVTGIALDMAFAKPRAFKRTDH' A
#
# COMPACT_ATOMS: atom_id res chain seq x y z
N MET A 1 3.92 6.92 -32.20
CA MET A 1 4.48 7.42 -30.92
C MET A 1 3.43 7.22 -29.85
N GLU A 2 3.46 6.06 -29.21
CA GLU A 2 2.51 5.68 -28.18
C GLU A 2 2.94 6.32 -26.86
N ARG A 3 2.07 7.16 -26.28
CA ARG A 3 2.33 7.83 -25.01
C ARG A 3 2.20 6.77 -23.90
N ILE A 4 3.33 6.26 -23.43
CA ILE A 4 3.38 5.37 -22.27
C ILE A 4 2.88 6.17 -21.08
N ASN A 5 1.64 5.91 -20.68
CA ASN A 5 1.02 6.51 -19.51
C ASN A 5 1.61 5.80 -18.28
N PRO A 6 2.41 6.46 -17.43
CA PRO A 6 3.04 5.80 -16.27
C PRO A 6 2.02 5.34 -15.22
N ASN A 7 0.75 5.76 -15.35
CA ASN A 7 -0.36 5.30 -14.52
C ASN A 7 -0.98 3.97 -15.00
N ALA A 8 -0.68 3.51 -16.22
CA ALA A 8 -1.24 2.27 -16.76
C ALA A 8 -0.62 1.01 -16.10
N THR A 9 0.55 1.15 -15.47
CA THR A 9 1.21 0.06 -14.73
C THR A 9 0.61 -0.19 -13.36
N LEU A 10 -0.28 0.70 -12.87
CA LEU A 10 -0.96 0.57 -11.58
C LEU A 10 -2.34 -0.10 -11.68
N ASP A 11 -2.81 -0.42 -12.89
CA ASP A 11 -4.18 -0.90 -13.12
C ASP A 11 -4.30 -2.43 -13.26
N LYS A 12 -3.17 -3.15 -13.36
CA LYS A 12 -3.15 -4.61 -13.47
C LYS A 12 -2.63 -5.25 -12.18
N GLY A 13 -3.51 -5.40 -11.19
CA GLY A 13 -3.18 -6.16 -9.98
C GLY A 13 -4.05 -5.94 -8.75
N ARG A 14 -5.24 -5.34 -8.87
CA ARG A 14 -6.12 -5.04 -7.71
C ARG A 14 -6.87 -6.27 -7.14
N ASP A 15 -6.28 -7.45 -7.26
CA ASP A 15 -6.61 -8.63 -6.44
C ASP A 15 -5.43 -9.01 -5.53
N HIS A 16 -4.42 -8.13 -5.36
CA HIS A 16 -3.45 -8.31 -4.29
C HIS A 16 -4.18 -7.96 -2.99
N ASP A 17 -4.48 -9.00 -2.23
CA ASP A 17 -5.02 -8.94 -0.88
C ASP A 17 -4.47 -7.71 -0.13
N PHE A 18 -5.39 -6.89 0.35
CA PHE A 18 -5.17 -5.90 1.42
C PHE A 18 -4.02 -6.33 2.34
N PHE A 19 -3.02 -5.47 2.56
CA PHE A 19 -1.93 -5.42 3.56
C PHE A 19 -1.70 -6.61 4.54
N ASP A 20 -2.02 -7.85 4.19
CA ASP A 20 -1.92 -9.03 5.06
C ASP A 20 -0.46 -9.37 5.34
N SER A 21 0.46 -8.89 4.50
CA SER A 21 1.90 -8.90 4.75
C SER A 21 2.58 -7.68 4.11
N ILE A 22 2.78 -6.62 4.89
CA ILE A 22 3.72 -5.55 4.51
C ILE A 22 5.13 -6.07 4.63
N THR A 23 5.89 -6.01 3.54
CA THR A 23 7.31 -6.36 3.53
C THR A 23 8.20 -5.15 3.79
N GLU A 24 9.43 -5.41 4.24
CA GLU A 24 10.42 -4.35 4.47
C GLU A 24 10.77 -3.64 3.14
N GLU A 25 10.83 -4.39 2.05
CA GLU A 25 11.12 -3.87 0.70
C GLU A 25 10.06 -2.86 0.24
N GLU A 26 8.79 -3.12 0.52
CA GLU A 26 7.69 -2.19 0.21
C GLU A 26 7.78 -0.91 1.04
N ILE A 27 8.10 -1.03 2.34
CA ILE A 27 8.33 0.13 3.22
C ILE A 27 9.51 0.97 2.71
N ILE A 28 10.62 0.33 2.32
CA ILE A 28 11.79 1.01 1.76
C ILE A 28 11.43 1.70 0.43
N GLY A 29 10.63 1.05 -0.41
CA GLY A 29 10.14 1.60 -1.68
C GLY A 29 9.27 2.85 -1.47
N LEU A 30 8.32 2.79 -0.55
CA LEU A 30 7.47 3.92 -0.17
C LEU A 30 8.31 5.08 0.40
N TRP A 31 9.24 4.77 1.31
CA TRP A 31 10.15 5.74 1.90
C TRP A 31 10.93 6.51 0.84
N ARG A 32 11.59 5.80 -0.08
CA ARG A 32 12.38 6.41 -1.17
C ARG A 32 11.50 7.26 -2.08
N SER A 33 10.31 6.78 -2.40
CA SER A 33 9.35 7.48 -3.28
C SER A 33 8.82 8.77 -2.67
N ILE A 34 8.60 8.81 -1.36
CA ILE A 34 8.10 9.99 -0.64
C ILE A 34 9.25 10.98 -0.40
N LYS A 35 10.42 10.49 0.06
CA LYS A 35 11.63 11.31 0.25
C LYS A 35 12.09 12.01 -1.03
N GLY A 36 11.96 11.35 -2.18
CA GLY A 36 12.30 11.93 -3.48
C GLY A 36 11.50 13.18 -3.87
N ARG A 37 10.43 13.50 -3.12
CA ARG A 37 9.56 14.67 -3.36
C ARG A 37 9.89 15.88 -2.47
N GLY A 38 11.04 15.87 -1.78
CA GLY A 38 11.46 16.97 -0.91
C GLY A 38 10.80 16.96 0.48
N ILE A 39 10.14 15.86 0.84
CA ILE A 39 9.52 15.66 2.15
C ILE A 39 10.59 15.23 3.17
N SER A 40 10.49 15.69 4.42
CA SER A 40 11.43 15.31 5.47
C SER A 40 11.35 13.81 5.78
N GLY A 41 12.41 13.24 6.36
CA GLY A 41 12.39 11.82 6.77
C GLY A 41 11.24 11.53 7.72
N ASP A 42 11.08 12.34 8.76
CA ASP A 42 10.05 12.13 9.76
C ASP A 42 8.64 12.25 9.16
N GLN A 43 8.41 13.21 8.26
CA GLN A 43 7.11 13.33 7.58
C GLN A 43 6.83 12.14 6.67
N ALA A 44 7.84 11.63 5.97
CA ALA A 44 7.71 10.43 5.16
C ALA A 44 7.39 9.21 6.03
N TRP A 45 8.04 9.08 7.19
CA TRP A 45 7.78 8.02 8.16
C TRP A 45 6.33 8.05 8.64
N GLN A 46 5.89 9.23 9.08
CA GLN A 46 4.54 9.43 9.62
C GLN A 46 3.47 9.12 8.57
N ALA A 47 3.68 9.52 7.32
CA ALA A 47 2.75 9.19 6.23
C ALA A 47 2.64 7.68 6.00
N ILE A 48 3.76 6.95 6.01
CA ILE A 48 3.78 5.49 5.85
C ILE A 48 3.06 4.82 7.01
N VAL A 49 3.46 5.11 8.25
CA VAL A 49 2.85 4.50 9.46
C VAL A 49 1.36 4.81 9.55
N THR A 50 0.95 6.04 9.22
CA THR A 50 -0.46 6.43 9.22
C THR A 50 -1.25 5.66 8.17
N GLY A 51 -0.72 5.52 6.95
CA GLY A 51 -1.38 4.73 5.89
C GLY A 51 -1.61 3.28 6.31
N ILE A 52 -0.59 2.66 6.92
CA ILE A 52 -0.67 1.28 7.44
C ILE A 52 -1.69 1.17 8.56
N ALA A 53 -1.66 2.10 9.52
CA ALA A 53 -2.60 2.11 10.64
C ALA A 53 -4.05 2.29 10.18
N LEU A 54 -4.29 3.19 9.23
CA LEU A 54 -5.61 3.37 8.62
C LEU A 54 -6.06 2.11 7.91
N ASP A 55 -5.16 1.47 7.16
CA ASP A 55 -5.49 0.26 6.45
C ASP A 55 -5.90 -0.87 7.41
N MET A 56 -5.12 -1.11 8.47
CA MET A 56 -5.47 -2.07 9.52
C MET A 56 -6.75 -1.71 10.27
N ALA A 57 -7.00 -0.42 10.53
CA ALA A 57 -8.18 0.05 11.26
C ALA A 57 -9.47 -0.11 10.45
N PHE A 58 -9.38 -0.04 9.11
CA PHE A 58 -10.52 -0.14 8.19
C PHE A 58 -10.53 -1.43 7.37
N ALA A 59 -9.60 -2.36 7.61
CA ALA A 59 -9.58 -3.67 6.99
C ALA A 59 -10.92 -4.38 7.26
N LYS A 60 -11.66 -4.65 6.19
CA LYS A 60 -12.96 -5.32 6.28
C LYS A 60 -12.72 -6.69 6.94
N PRO A 61 -13.46 -7.07 8.00
CA PRO A 61 -13.29 -8.40 8.58
C PRO A 61 -13.55 -9.42 7.46
N ARG A 62 -12.53 -10.23 7.13
CA ARG A 62 -12.70 -11.40 6.26
C ARG A 62 -13.85 -12.19 6.88
N ALA A 63 -15.00 -12.20 6.22
CA ALA A 63 -16.16 -12.95 6.71
C ALA A 63 -15.71 -14.40 6.84
N PHE A 64 -15.50 -14.84 8.07
CA PHE A 64 -15.22 -16.22 8.41
C PHE A 64 -16.47 -17.01 8.00
N LYS A 65 -16.51 -17.46 6.75
CA LYS A 65 -17.52 -18.40 6.27
C LYS A 65 -17.25 -19.72 6.96
N ARG A 66 -17.74 -19.85 8.18
CA ARG A 66 -17.91 -21.13 8.84
C ARG A 66 -19.08 -21.81 8.15
N THR A 67 -18.81 -22.48 7.03
CA THR A 67 -19.74 -23.47 6.48
C THR A 67 -19.55 -24.75 7.28
N ASP A 68 -20.18 -24.80 8.46
CA ASP A 68 -20.53 -26.07 9.10
C ASP A 68 -21.98 -26.37 8.67
N HIS A 69 -22.17 -27.44 7.89
CA HIS A 69 -23.45 -28.11 7.64
C HIS A 69 -23.27 -29.57 8.00
#